data_AF-A0A954GTA0-F1
#
_entry.id   AF-A0A954GTA0-F1
#
_cell.length_a   1.000
_cell.length_b   1.000
_cell.length_c   1.000
_cell.angle_alpha   90.00
_cell.angle_beta   90.00
_cell.angle_gamma   90.00
#
_symmetry.space_group_name_H-M   'P 1'
#
loop_
_entity.id
_entity.type
_entity.pdbx_description
1 polymer ?
#
loop_
_entity_poly.entity_id
_entity_poly.type
_entity_poly.pdbx_seq_one_letter_code
_entity_poly.pdbx_strand_id
1 'polypeptide(L)'
;MSHSHLPIRHLIRHIEKTRMNGHSDAPSSKSTPAWMQRFVDGITDLFEPFSGVARVGFECAHATEAWEISVFLGEKELVGGPTDGRMEATNFRFDLFGIRNCFTEIQSMQWNAFPNSHVCFDEAADLSFITVAGQYEGNFIRLQVHATPPDCAGPAIREYADGRVEMV
;
A
#
# COMPACT_ATOMS: atom_id res chain seq x y z
N MET A 1 -26.70 1.21 11.68
CA MET A 1 -25.40 1.56 11.08
C MET A 1 -24.51 0.36 11.24
N SER A 2 -24.36 -0.41 10.17
CA SER A 2 -23.67 -1.70 10.14
C SER A 2 -22.17 -1.48 9.98
N HIS A 3 -21.42 -1.68 11.05
CA HIS A 3 -19.97 -1.78 11.01
C HIS A 3 -19.60 -3.12 10.35
N SER A 4 -19.34 -3.07 9.04
CA SER A 4 -18.78 -4.21 8.32
C SER A 4 -17.29 -4.28 8.61
N HIS A 5 -16.90 -5.08 9.62
CA HIS A 5 -15.52 -5.47 9.85
C HIS A 5 -15.08 -6.43 8.74
N LEU A 6 -14.59 -5.87 7.63
CA LEU A 6 -14.06 -6.67 6.52
C LEU A 6 -12.59 -7.01 6.81
N PRO A 7 -12.15 -8.26 6.58
CA PRO A 7 -10.79 -8.67 6.87
C PRO A 7 -9.81 -8.11 5.83
N ILE A 8 -8.92 -7.23 6.28
CA ILE A 8 -7.80 -6.73 5.46
C ILE A 8 -6.64 -7.74 5.55
N ARG A 9 -6.00 -8.03 4.42
CA ARG A 9 -4.80 -8.90 4.34
C ARG A 9 -3.69 -8.13 3.65
N HIS A 10 -2.43 -8.35 4.03
CA HIS A 10 -1.31 -7.57 3.49
C HIS A 10 -0.72 -8.20 2.23
N LEU A 11 -0.48 -7.41 1.18
CA LEU A 11 0.43 -7.77 0.08
C LEU A 11 1.81 -7.19 0.39
N ILE A 12 2.81 -8.04 0.61
CA ILE A 12 4.16 -7.61 1.04
C ILE A 12 5.10 -7.67 -0.16
N ARG A 13 5.69 -6.55 -0.56
CA ARG A 13 6.85 -6.53 -1.46
C ARG A 13 8.03 -5.84 -0.79
N HIS A 14 9.08 -6.60 -0.49
CA HIS A 14 10.31 -6.08 0.07
C HIS A 14 11.28 -5.70 -1.06
N ILE A 15 11.70 -4.43 -1.13
CA ILE A 15 12.70 -3.97 -2.10
C ILE A 15 13.97 -3.54 -1.33
N GLU A 16 14.95 -4.43 -1.23
CA GLU A 16 16.29 -4.07 -0.76
C GLU A 16 17.01 -3.26 -1.86
N LYS A 17 17.01 -1.93 -1.79
CA LYS A 17 17.89 -1.09 -2.64
C LYS A 17 19.32 -1.05 -2.06
N THR A 18 20.00 -2.19 -2.05
CA THR A 18 21.45 -2.23 -1.80
C THR A 18 22.19 -2.00 -3.12
N ARG A 19 22.88 -0.86 -3.24
CA ARG A 19 23.76 -0.57 -4.38
C ARG A 19 24.88 -1.62 -4.47
N MET A 20 24.99 -2.21 -5.67
CA MET A 20 26.18 -2.83 -6.28
C MET A 20 27.19 -3.50 -5.32
N ASN A 21 27.12 -4.83 -5.25
CA ASN A 21 28.21 -5.70 -5.68
C ASN A 21 27.67 -7.11 -5.82
N GLY A 22 27.93 -7.73 -6.98
CA GLY A 22 27.49 -9.09 -7.26
C GLY A 22 27.98 -10.05 -6.19
N HIS A 23 27.16 -11.03 -5.86
CA HIS A 23 27.43 -12.46 -5.92
C HIS A 23 26.09 -13.17 -5.72
N SER A 24 25.95 -14.28 -6.43
CA SER A 24 24.83 -15.22 -6.44
C SER A 24 24.30 -15.57 -5.04
N ASP A 25 22.98 -15.71 -4.99
CA ASP A 25 22.19 -16.69 -4.22
C ASP A 25 20.94 -15.99 -3.71
N ALA A 26 19.79 -16.26 -4.36
CA ALA A 26 18.50 -15.83 -3.85
C ALA A 26 18.21 -16.56 -2.53
N PRO A 27 17.96 -15.85 -1.41
CA PRO A 27 17.37 -16.44 -0.23
C PRO A 27 16.04 -15.73 0.05
N SER A 28 14.96 -16.51 -0.05
CA SER A 28 13.74 -16.44 0.76
C SER A 28 13.58 -15.25 1.71
N SER A 29 12.45 -14.53 1.62
CA SER A 29 11.65 -14.12 2.80
C SER A 29 12.46 -13.84 4.07
N LYS A 30 13.36 -12.85 4.07
CA LYS A 30 13.91 -12.34 5.32
C LYS A 30 12.77 -11.60 6.01
N SER A 31 12.32 -12.15 7.13
CA SER A 31 11.08 -11.78 7.81
C SER A 31 10.98 -10.28 8.02
N THR A 32 9.91 -9.67 7.51
CA THR A 32 9.49 -8.32 7.93
C THR A 32 9.51 -8.26 9.46
N PRO A 33 10.18 -7.27 10.08
CA PRO A 33 10.22 -7.16 11.54
C PRO A 33 8.82 -7.19 12.13
N ALA A 34 8.62 -7.89 13.25
CA ALA A 34 7.30 -8.03 13.85
C ALA A 34 6.63 -6.69 14.22
N TRP A 35 7.44 -5.69 14.60
CA TRP A 35 6.94 -4.32 14.84
C TRP A 35 6.39 -3.69 13.57
N MET A 36 7.00 -3.95 12.41
CA MET A 36 6.57 -3.37 11.15
C MET A 36 5.26 -3.97 10.69
N GLN A 37 5.06 -5.28 10.90
CA GLN A 37 3.76 -5.91 10.65
C GLN A 37 2.69 -5.24 11.49
N ARG A 38 2.87 -5.13 12.82
CA ARG A 38 1.90 -4.43 13.69
C ARG A 38 1.64 -2.98 13.29
N PHE A 39 2.68 -2.26 12.89
CA PHE A 39 2.55 -0.89 12.41
C PHE A 39 1.69 -0.84 11.13
N VAL A 40 2.00 -1.68 10.14
CA VAL A 40 1.24 -1.75 8.90
C VAL A 40 -0.19 -2.18 9.18
N ASP A 41 -0.43 -3.21 10.00
CA ASP A 41 -1.77 -3.65 10.41
C ASP A 41 -2.60 -2.46 10.93
N GLY A 42 -2.04 -1.67 11.85
CA GLY A 42 -2.70 -0.47 12.37
C GLY A 42 -2.98 0.60 11.31
N ILE A 43 -2.09 0.78 10.32
CA ILE A 43 -2.33 1.68 9.19
C ILE A 43 -3.41 1.13 8.26
N THR A 44 -3.47 -0.19 8.08
CA THR A 44 -4.46 -0.80 7.20
C THR A 44 -5.88 -0.61 7.68
N ASP A 45 -6.09 -0.63 9.00
CA ASP A 45 -7.39 -0.37 9.62
C ASP A 45 -7.92 1.05 9.35
N LEU A 46 -7.07 1.96 8.85
CA LEU A 46 -7.45 3.32 8.48
C LEU A 46 -8.00 3.43 7.05
N PHE A 47 -7.89 2.38 6.24
CA PHE A 47 -8.50 2.32 4.91
C PHE A 47 -9.96 1.91 5.00
N GLU A 48 -10.82 2.68 4.34
CA GLU A 48 -12.25 2.42 4.22
C GLU A 48 -12.64 2.37 2.73
N PRO A 49 -12.60 1.18 2.10
CA PRO A 49 -13.08 1.00 0.73
C PRO A 49 -14.56 1.39 0.60
N PHE A 50 -14.93 2.06 -0.50
CA PHE A 50 -16.31 2.46 -0.75
C PHE A 50 -17.21 1.29 -1.19
N SER A 51 -16.61 0.23 -1.72
CA SER A 51 -17.33 -0.94 -2.21
C SER A 51 -16.42 -2.16 -2.27
N GLY A 52 -17.03 -3.34 -2.13
CA GLY A 52 -16.36 -4.62 -2.35
C GLY A 52 -15.34 -4.97 -1.26
N VAL A 53 -14.40 -5.85 -1.65
CA VAL A 53 -13.25 -6.24 -0.84
C VAL A 53 -12.03 -5.60 -1.47
N ALA A 54 -11.17 -5.00 -0.64
CA ALA A 54 -9.88 -4.48 -1.06
C ALA A 54 -8.78 -5.08 -0.21
N ARG A 55 -7.56 -5.11 -0.76
CA ARG A 55 -6.39 -5.60 -0.05
C ARG A 55 -5.36 -4.49 0.00
N VAL A 56 -4.88 -4.17 1.20
CA VAL A 56 -3.80 -3.19 1.32
C VAL A 56 -2.48 -3.86 0.95
N GLY A 57 -1.78 -3.29 -0.02
CA GLY A 57 -0.39 -3.60 -0.30
C GLY A 57 0.54 -2.64 0.42
N PHE A 58 1.74 -3.13 0.71
CA PHE A 58 2.81 -2.27 1.18
C PHE A 58 4.17 -2.66 0.59
N GLU A 59 4.97 -1.63 0.39
CA GLU A 59 6.39 -1.74 0.07
C GLU A 59 7.19 -1.16 1.23
N CYS A 60 8.30 -1.80 1.57
CA CYS A 60 9.21 -1.25 2.58
C CYS A 60 10.66 -1.29 2.11
N ALA A 61 11.36 -0.20 2.44
CA ALA A 61 12.79 -0.05 2.24
C ALA A 61 13.41 0.56 3.50
N HIS A 62 14.61 0.10 3.85
CA HIS A 62 15.38 0.73 4.91
C HIS A 62 16.35 1.74 4.28
N ALA A 63 16.08 3.03 4.48
CA ALA A 63 17.02 4.10 4.18
C ALA A 63 17.99 4.28 5.35
N THR A 64 19.05 5.08 5.17
CA THR A 64 20.14 5.25 6.14
C THR A 64 19.68 5.61 7.56
N GLU A 65 18.59 6.37 7.70
CA GLU A 65 18.11 6.89 8.98
C GLU A 65 16.63 6.57 9.27
N ALA A 66 15.93 5.92 8.34
CA ALA A 66 14.48 5.77 8.39
C ALA A 66 14.01 4.52 7.65
N TRP A 67 12.94 3.90 8.16
CA TRP A 67 12.14 2.97 7.38
C TRP A 67 11.18 3.75 6.49
N GLU A 68 11.30 3.57 5.18
CA GLU A 68 10.33 4.07 4.21
C GLU A 68 9.30 2.98 3.96
N ILE A 69 8.04 3.29 4.22
CA ILE A 69 6.91 2.37 4.07
C ILE A 69 5.90 3.04 3.17
N SER A 70 5.59 2.45 2.03
CA SER A 70 4.55 2.91 1.12
C SER A 70 3.37 1.97 1.22
N VAL A 71 2.16 2.50 1.39
CA VAL A 71 0.90 1.73 1.47
C VAL A 71 -0.09 2.19 0.42
N PHE A 72 -0.88 1.25 -0.10
CA PHE A 72 -1.88 1.47 -1.15
C PHE A 72 -2.95 0.38 -1.12
N LEU A 73 -4.13 0.63 -1.68
CA LEU A 73 -5.06 -0.45 -2.00
C LEU A 73 -4.66 -1.10 -3.32
N GLY A 74 -4.49 -2.41 -3.30
CA GLY A 74 -4.22 -3.18 -4.50
C GLY A 74 -5.41 -3.16 -5.46
N GLU A 75 -5.09 -3.22 -6.75
CA GLU A 75 -6.07 -3.29 -7.82
C GLU A 75 -6.76 -4.65 -7.87
N LYS A 76 -7.98 -4.64 -8.40
CA LYS A 76 -8.73 -5.84 -8.74
C LYS A 76 -8.62 -6.12 -10.23
N GLU A 77 -8.42 -7.38 -10.58
CA GLU A 77 -8.52 -7.89 -11.95
C GLU A 77 -9.95 -8.38 -12.20
N LEU A 78 -10.60 -7.87 -13.24
CA LEU A 78 -11.88 -8.41 -13.70
C LEU A 78 -11.64 -9.68 -14.51
N VAL A 79 -12.27 -10.79 -14.12
CA VAL A 79 -12.10 -12.09 -14.76
C VAL A 79 -13.38 -12.54 -15.47
N GLY A 80 -13.25 -12.78 -16.77
CA GLY A 80 -14.31 -13.19 -17.67
C GLY A 80 -15.13 -12.04 -18.26
N GLY A 81 -15.83 -12.34 -19.36
CA GLY A 81 -16.66 -11.36 -20.07
C GLY A 81 -15.87 -10.39 -20.95
N PRO A 82 -16.48 -9.29 -21.42
CA PRO A 82 -15.87 -8.37 -22.39
C PRO A 82 -14.69 -7.55 -21.85
N THR A 83 -14.54 -7.46 -20.52
CA THR A 83 -13.51 -6.66 -19.83
C THR A 83 -12.51 -7.53 -19.07
N ASP A 84 -12.38 -8.80 -19.48
CA ASP A 84 -11.44 -9.76 -18.89
C ASP A 84 -9.99 -9.24 -18.91
N GLY A 85 -9.29 -9.38 -17.78
CA GLY A 85 -7.93 -8.88 -17.58
C GLY A 85 -7.82 -7.38 -17.26
N ARG A 86 -8.95 -6.65 -17.18
CA ARG A 86 -8.92 -5.23 -16.82
C ARG A 86 -8.57 -5.06 -15.34
N MET A 87 -7.60 -4.19 -15.07
CA MET A 87 -7.25 -3.73 -13.73
C MET A 87 -8.10 -2.53 -13.33
N GLU A 88 -8.67 -2.56 -12.12
CA GLU A 88 -9.44 -1.46 -11.56
C GLU A 88 -8.95 -1.12 -10.15
N ALA A 89 -8.64 0.16 -9.93
CA ALA A 89 -8.34 0.66 -8.59
C ALA A 89 -9.61 0.69 -7.74
N THR A 90 -9.47 0.38 -6.45
CA THR A 90 -10.59 0.46 -5.51
C THR A 90 -10.72 1.87 -4.95
N ASN A 91 -11.90 2.49 -5.06
CA ASN A 91 -12.15 3.77 -4.40
C ASN A 91 -12.21 3.60 -2.87
N PHE A 92 -11.60 4.52 -2.13
CA PHE A 92 -11.57 4.47 -0.67
C PHE A 92 -11.50 5.85 -0.02
N ARG A 93 -11.78 5.87 1.29
CA ARG A 93 -11.41 6.94 2.21
C ARG A 93 -10.30 6.44 3.12
N PHE A 94 -9.43 7.35 3.54
CA PHE A 94 -8.37 7.07 4.50
C PHE A 94 -8.51 7.99 5.72
N ASP A 95 -8.47 7.44 6.93
CA ASP A 95 -8.54 8.23 8.17
C ASP A 95 -7.16 8.86 8.53
N LEU A 96 -6.96 10.08 8.04
CA LEU A 96 -5.76 10.87 8.35
C LEU A 96 -5.63 11.22 9.83
N PHE A 97 -6.75 11.36 10.55
CA PHE A 97 -6.69 11.73 11.97
C PHE A 97 -6.34 10.51 12.82
N GLY A 98 -6.88 9.33 12.47
CA GLY A 98 -6.57 8.06 13.10
C GLY A 98 -5.09 7.68 13.04
N ILE A 99 -4.36 8.15 12.01
CA ILE A 99 -2.92 7.88 11.82
C ILE A 99 -2.08 8.24 13.04
N ARG A 100 -2.48 9.25 13.80
CA ARG A 100 -1.78 9.69 15.01
C ARG A 100 -1.72 8.62 16.10
N ASN A 101 -2.67 7.69 16.10
CA ASN A 101 -2.73 6.61 17.08
C ASN A 101 -1.77 5.45 16.70
N CYS A 102 -1.30 5.41 15.46
CA CYS A 102 -0.37 4.40 14.96
C CYS A 102 1.10 4.76 15.23
N PHE A 103 1.40 6.03 15.52
CA PHE A 103 2.73 6.50 15.86
C PHE A 103 2.86 6.78 17.36
N THR A 104 4.04 6.53 17.92
CA THR A 104 4.39 7.01 19.26
C THR A 104 4.53 8.53 19.28
N GLU A 105 5.11 9.10 18.22
CA GLU A 105 5.25 10.53 18.02
C GLU A 105 5.22 10.84 16.52
N ILE A 106 4.44 11.86 16.11
CA ILE A 106 4.47 12.38 14.75
C ILE A 106 5.31 13.66 14.72
N GLN A 107 6.28 13.71 13.81
CA GLN A 107 7.11 14.89 13.58
C GLN A 107 6.58 15.73 12.43
N SER A 108 6.05 15.11 11.37
CA SER A 108 5.46 15.82 10.25
C SER A 108 4.37 15.01 9.56
N MET A 109 3.43 15.74 8.95
CA MET A 109 2.42 15.21 8.04
C MET A 109 2.29 16.19 6.87
N GLN A 110 2.41 15.69 5.65
CA GLN A 110 2.49 16.48 4.43
C GLN A 110 1.60 15.86 3.35
N TRP A 111 0.95 16.70 2.55
CA TRP A 111 0.33 16.29 1.29
C TRP A 111 1.21 16.74 0.14
N ASN A 112 1.58 15.79 -0.72
CA ASN A 112 2.38 16.04 -1.92
C ASN A 112 1.46 15.96 -3.13
N ALA A 113 1.48 16.98 -3.97
CA ALA A 113 0.70 17.05 -5.20
C ALA A 113 1.61 17.39 -6.38
N PHE A 114 1.39 16.76 -7.52
CA PHE A 114 2.20 16.87 -8.73
C PHE A 114 1.37 17.32 -9.94
N PRO A 115 0.75 18.51 -9.90
CA PRO A 115 -0.17 18.97 -10.95
C PRO A 115 0.51 19.17 -12.33
N ASN A 116 1.85 19.24 -12.38
CA ASN A 116 2.63 19.36 -13.61
C ASN A 116 3.45 18.08 -13.91
N SER A 117 2.93 16.92 -13.53
CA SER A 117 3.55 15.65 -13.90
C SER A 117 3.43 15.45 -15.40
N HIS A 118 4.53 15.59 -16.14
CA HIS A 118 4.60 15.31 -17.57
C HIS A 118 4.66 13.81 -17.89
N VAL A 119 4.18 12.95 -16.98
CA VAL A 119 3.97 11.52 -17.24
C VAL A 119 2.70 11.41 -18.11
N CYS A 120 2.85 11.86 -19.35
CA CYS A 120 1.92 11.57 -20.43
C CYS A 120 2.00 10.07 -20.69
N PHE A 121 0.91 9.35 -20.45
CA PHE A 121 0.25 8.37 -21.35
C PHE A 121 -0.72 7.53 -20.51
N ASP A 122 -2.02 7.81 -20.67
CA ASP A 122 -3.21 6.97 -20.45
C ASP A 122 -3.47 6.19 -19.14
N GLU A 123 -2.57 6.19 -18.17
CA GLU A 123 -2.83 5.58 -16.86
C GLU A 123 -2.68 6.63 -15.77
N ALA A 124 -3.68 6.69 -14.89
CA ALA A 124 -3.82 7.66 -13.81
C ALA A 124 -2.81 7.41 -12.68
N ALA A 125 -1.52 7.32 -13.02
CA ALA A 125 -0.42 7.13 -12.10
C ALA A 125 -0.28 8.38 -11.20
N ASP A 126 -0.85 8.26 -10.01
CA ASP A 126 -0.57 9.01 -8.77
C ASP A 126 -0.05 10.45 -8.92
N LEU A 127 -0.96 11.41 -9.04
CA LEU A 127 -0.63 12.84 -8.95
C LEU A 127 -0.58 13.36 -7.51
N SER A 128 -0.87 12.56 -6.49
CA SER A 128 -0.75 13.00 -5.11
C SER A 128 -0.68 11.89 -4.08
N PHE A 129 0.10 12.08 -3.02
CA PHE A 129 0.21 11.15 -1.89
C PHE A 129 0.45 11.89 -0.57
N ILE A 130 0.15 11.23 0.55
CA ILE A 130 0.40 11.75 1.89
C ILE A 130 1.70 11.16 2.43
N THR A 131 2.54 11.99 3.05
CA THR A 131 3.72 11.54 3.79
C THR A 131 3.54 11.84 5.28
N VAL A 132 3.84 10.87 6.13
CA VAL A 132 3.91 11.05 7.59
C VAL A 132 5.26 10.56 8.09
N ALA A 133 5.96 11.40 8.84
CA ALA A 133 7.22 11.04 9.49
C ALA A 133 7.06 11.06 11.00
N GLY A 134 7.59 10.03 11.66
CA GLY A 134 7.45 9.88 13.10
C GLY A 134 8.18 8.67 13.65
N GLN A 135 7.92 8.37 14.91
CA GLN A 135 8.49 7.23 15.61
C GLN A 135 7.43 6.17 15.95
N TYR A 136 7.82 4.91 15.92
CA TYR A 136 7.04 3.78 16.42
C TYR A 136 7.97 2.72 17.00
N GLU A 137 7.75 2.33 18.26
CA GLU A 137 8.58 1.36 18.98
C GLU A 137 10.10 1.64 18.87
N GLY A 138 10.50 2.91 18.92
CA GLY A 138 11.90 3.34 18.82
C GLY A 138 12.49 3.39 17.40
N ASN A 139 11.71 3.07 16.37
CA ASN A 139 12.12 3.15 14.97
C ASN A 139 11.61 4.44 14.33
N PHE A 140 12.44 5.07 13.51
CA PHE A 140 12.01 6.20 12.69
C PHE A 140 11.35 5.70 11.41
N ILE A 141 10.12 6.16 11.15
CA ILE A 141 9.30 5.73 10.02
C ILE A 141 8.91 6.94 9.19
N ARG A 142 9.03 6.78 7.87
CA ARG A 142 8.43 7.64 6.85
C ARG A 142 7.38 6.82 6.10
N LEU A 143 6.12 7.04 6.44
CA LEU A 143 4.97 6.44 5.80
C LEU A 143 4.56 7.27 4.58
N GLN A 144 4.28 6.62 3.47
CA GLN A 144 3.66 7.19 2.28
C GLN A 144 2.35 6.47 1.99
N VAL A 145 1.26 7.22 1.83
CA VAL A 145 -0.07 6.70 1.51
C VAL A 145 -0.43 7.11 0.09
N HIS A 146 -0.53 6.13 -0.81
CA HIS A 146 -0.78 6.32 -2.23
C HIS A 146 -2.25 6.05 -2.60
N ALA A 147 -2.72 6.72 -3.64
CA ALA A 147 -4.08 6.56 -4.16
C ALA A 147 -4.18 5.33 -5.08
N THR A 148 -3.13 5.06 -5.86
CA THR A 148 -3.01 3.86 -6.68
C THR A 148 -1.83 2.99 -6.26
N PRO A 149 -1.88 1.67 -6.53
CA PRO A 149 -0.71 0.82 -6.37
C PRO A 149 0.37 1.17 -7.41
N PRO A 150 1.65 0.85 -7.16
CA PRO A 150 2.67 0.93 -8.20
C PRO A 150 2.40 -0.10 -9.30
N ASP A 151 2.72 0.23 -10.55
CA ASP A 151 2.47 -0.60 -11.76
C ASP A 151 2.96 -2.05 -11.63
N CYS A 152 3.99 -2.26 -10.81
CA CYS A 152 4.61 -3.57 -10.63
C CYS A 152 3.92 -4.45 -9.56
N ALA A 153 2.91 -3.95 -8.83
CA ALA A 153 2.25 -4.67 -7.73
C ALA A 153 1.39 -5.87 -8.20
N GLY A 154 0.86 -5.83 -9.42
CA GLY A 154 -0.08 -6.83 -9.93
C GLY A 154 -1.43 -6.83 -9.20
N PRO A 155 -2.36 -7.71 -9.58
CA PRO A 155 -3.68 -7.75 -8.96
C PRO A 155 -3.61 -8.30 -7.55
N ALA A 156 -4.32 -7.63 -6.63
CA ALA A 156 -4.45 -8.11 -5.28
C ALA A 156 -5.67 -9.04 -5.11
N ILE A 157 -6.66 -8.88 -5.98
CA ILE A 157 -7.94 -9.60 -5.97
C ILE A 157 -8.37 -9.87 -7.42
N ARG A 158 -9.01 -11.02 -7.65
CA ARG A 158 -9.76 -11.32 -8.87
C ARG A 158 -11.26 -11.28 -8.60
N GLU A 159 -11.99 -10.51 -9.40
CA GLU A 159 -13.45 -10.41 -9.36
C GLU A 159 -14.04 -11.06 -10.61
N TYR A 160 -14.87 -12.08 -10.41
CA TYR A 160 -15.53 -12.81 -11.50
C TYR A 160 -16.89 -12.18 -11.83
N ALA A 161 -17.36 -12.38 -13.06
CA ALA A 161 -18.66 -11.86 -13.53
C ALA A 161 -19.88 -12.35 -12.71
N ASP A 162 -19.75 -13.45 -11.96
CA ASP A 162 -20.78 -13.97 -11.06
C ASP A 162 -20.75 -13.34 -9.66
N GLY A 163 -19.85 -12.36 -9.42
CA GLY A 163 -19.64 -11.69 -8.14
C GLY A 163 -18.73 -12.45 -7.18
N ARG A 164 -18.16 -13.59 -7.58
CA ARG A 164 -17.15 -14.30 -6.78
C ARG A 164 -15.87 -13.47 -6.72
N VAL A 165 -15.24 -13.48 -5.55
CA VAL A 165 -13.97 -12.79 -5.30
C VAL A 165 -12.92 -13.79 -4.84
N GLU A 166 -11.76 -13.79 -5.48
CA GLU A 166 -10.59 -14.61 -5.12
C GLU A 166 -9.41 -13.70 -4.74
N MET A 167 -8.75 -14.01 -3.63
CA MET A 167 -7.53 -13.31 -3.24
C MET A 167 -6.33 -13.92 -3.95
N VAL A 168 -5.44 -13.08 -4.48
CA VAL A 168 -4.21 -13.51 -5.19
C VAL A 168 -3.04 -13.70 -4.23
#